data_AF-X0QEE7-F1
#
_entry.id   AF-X0QEE7-F1
#
_cell.length_a   1.000
_cell.length_b   1.000
_cell.length_c   1.000
_cell.angle_alpha   90.00
_cell.angle_beta   90.00
_cell.angle_gamma   90.00
#
_symmetry.space_group_name_H-M   'P 1'
#
loop_
_entity.id
_entity.type
_entity.pdbx_description
1 polymer ?
#
loop_
_entity_poly.entity_id
_entity_poly.type
_entity_poly.pdbx_seq_one_letter_code
_entity_poly.pdbx_strand_id
1 'polypeptide(L)'
;MLTNKQKKKLLKNRNHRKISAESSYITQMKRYRELFSDFPDIKFLINNVLESDHLIKSKLLPQELPELLLPDNSQDLIFKKINQEFDQGDPAGDQLWNQLTDALPKLDKALRSYRDYLEKQYGMWAYISGPFIKSLAAYIGDSPVLEVMAGNGYISKGLRDLGLTVYPTDSLEWVTENQTGKHQVTQIEKLDAVSAINKYQSKVKFVIMSWAPDKGTADVAVLEAIRKADNDLKLIVIGEKNGATNSKAFWQKAISSSRKLPKS
;
A
#
# COMPACT_ATOMS: atom_id res chain seq x y z
N MET A 1 18.26 27.99 27.21
CA MET A 1 18.59 26.96 26.20
C MET A 1 18.35 25.58 26.79
N LEU A 2 17.49 24.75 26.19
CA LEU A 2 17.18 23.40 26.70
C LEU A 2 18.31 22.41 26.38
N THR A 3 18.69 21.57 27.35
CA THR A 3 19.81 20.63 27.23
C THR A 3 19.51 19.43 26.34
N ASN A 4 20.54 18.80 25.76
CA ASN A 4 20.42 17.65 24.85
C ASN A 4 19.67 16.45 25.47
N LYS A 5 19.63 16.32 26.80
CA LYS A 5 18.85 15.29 27.52
C LYS A 5 17.34 15.59 27.50
N GLN A 6 16.95 16.87 27.55
CA GLN A 6 15.55 17.31 27.42
C GLN A 6 15.04 17.16 25.98
N LYS A 7 15.90 17.41 24.97
CA LYS A 7 15.60 17.10 23.55
C LYS A 7 15.40 15.59 23.31
N LYS A 8 16.22 14.72 23.91
CA LYS A 8 16.06 13.25 23.82
C LYS A 8 14.79 12.73 24.51
N LYS A 9 14.33 13.38 25.58
CA LYS A 9 13.06 13.01 26.27
C LYS A 9 11.82 13.45 25.47
N LEU A 10 11.90 14.58 24.74
CA LEU A 10 10.87 15.02 23.79
C LEU A 10 10.81 14.13 22.54
N LEU A 11 11.94 13.57 22.09
CA LEU A 11 12.01 12.63 20.95
C LEU A 11 11.59 11.20 21.33
N LYS A 12 11.77 10.78 22.59
CA LYS A 12 11.35 9.44 23.06
C LYS A 12 9.87 9.32 23.43
N ASN A 13 9.15 10.42 23.63
CA ASN A 13 7.74 10.40 23.98
C ASN A 13 6.77 10.36 22.77
N ARG A 14 7.25 10.18 21.55
CA ARG A 14 6.39 10.06 20.35
C ARG A 14 5.89 8.65 20.06
N ASN A 15 6.40 7.62 20.74
CA ASN A 15 6.26 6.24 20.29
C ASN A 15 5.42 5.31 21.15
N HIS A 16 4.49 5.81 21.97
CA HIS A 16 3.40 4.96 22.49
C HIS A 16 2.05 5.70 22.36
N ARG A 17 1.51 5.75 21.14
CA ARG A 17 0.06 5.90 20.99
C ARG A 17 -0.55 4.52 20.93
N LYS A 18 -1.37 4.23 21.95
CA LYS A 18 -2.38 3.19 21.96
C LYS A 18 -3.01 3.05 20.57
N ILE A 19 -3.17 1.82 20.13
CA ILE A 19 -4.16 1.45 19.10
C ILE A 19 -5.49 2.09 19.53
N SER A 20 -6.16 2.81 18.62
CA SER A 20 -7.38 3.63 18.83
C SER A 20 -7.21 5.14 19.04
N ALA A 21 -6.41 5.81 18.20
CA ALA A 21 -6.70 7.19 17.82
C ALA A 21 -6.72 7.26 16.30
N GLU A 22 -7.76 7.87 15.72
CA GLU A 22 -7.83 8.11 14.29
C GLU A 22 -6.56 8.86 13.84
N SER A 23 -5.94 8.42 12.74
CA SER A 23 -4.72 9.06 12.27
C SER A 23 -5.02 10.50 11.89
N SER A 24 -4.06 11.42 12.11
CA SER A 24 -4.24 12.82 11.72
C SER A 24 -4.54 12.97 10.23
N TYR A 25 -4.07 12.01 9.42
CA TYR A 25 -4.35 11.90 8.00
C TYR A 25 -5.83 11.59 7.73
N ILE A 26 -6.39 10.53 8.32
CA ILE A 26 -7.80 10.16 8.09
C ILE A 26 -8.75 11.22 8.63
N THR A 27 -8.45 11.84 9.77
CA THR A 27 -9.23 12.98 10.28
C THR A 27 -9.14 14.21 9.35
N GLN A 28 -8.01 14.41 8.67
CA GLN A 28 -7.90 15.44 7.64
C GLN A 28 -8.76 15.10 6.41
N MET A 29 -8.72 13.85 5.94
CA MET A 29 -9.54 13.40 4.80
C MET A 29 -11.04 13.53 5.07
N LYS A 30 -11.51 13.21 6.29
CA LYS A 30 -12.92 13.42 6.66
C LYS A 30 -13.34 14.89 6.63
N ARG A 31 -12.47 15.80 7.10
CA ARG A 31 -12.72 17.25 7.00
C ARG A 31 -12.80 17.72 5.55
N TYR A 32 -11.96 17.20 4.67
CA TYR A 32 -12.07 17.49 3.24
C TYR A 32 -13.35 16.91 2.63
N ARG A 33 -13.80 15.72 3.07
CA ARG A 33 -15.08 15.15 2.61
C ARG A 33 -16.27 16.05 2.92
N GLU A 34 -16.26 16.67 4.11
CA GLU A 34 -17.29 17.63 4.53
C GLU A 34 -17.17 18.93 3.72
N LEU A 35 -15.96 19.48 3.62
CA LEU A 35 -15.68 20.73 2.90
C LEU A 35 -16.05 20.65 1.41
N PHE A 36 -15.76 19.53 0.74
CA PHE A 36 -16.04 19.31 -0.67
C PHE A 36 -17.30 18.46 -0.91
N SER A 37 -18.26 18.49 0.01
CA SER A 37 -19.42 17.59 -0.01
C SER A 37 -20.33 17.77 -1.23
N ASP A 38 -20.32 18.95 -1.85
CA ASP A 38 -21.07 19.33 -3.06
C ASP A 38 -20.31 19.12 -4.37
N PHE A 39 -19.09 18.56 -4.32
CA PHE A 39 -18.24 18.29 -5.47
C PHE A 39 -18.06 16.78 -5.66
N PRO A 40 -18.94 16.10 -6.43
CA PRO A 40 -18.99 14.64 -6.48
C PRO A 40 -17.67 13.97 -6.84
N ASP A 41 -16.94 14.49 -7.82
CA ASP A 41 -15.67 13.88 -8.28
C ASP A 41 -14.58 13.97 -7.19
N ILE A 42 -14.46 15.12 -6.53
CA ILE A 42 -13.53 15.31 -5.41
C ILE A 42 -13.92 14.40 -4.24
N LYS A 43 -15.21 14.37 -3.90
CA LYS A 43 -15.77 13.54 -2.83
C LYS A 43 -15.58 12.05 -3.12
N PHE A 44 -15.69 11.64 -4.37
CA PHE A 44 -15.46 10.26 -4.81
C PHE A 44 -14.02 9.82 -4.50
N LEU A 45 -13.01 10.62 -4.85
CA LEU A 45 -11.61 10.33 -4.54
C LEU A 45 -11.38 10.20 -3.02
N ILE A 46 -11.93 11.14 -2.24
CA ILE A 46 -11.82 11.12 -0.77
C ILE A 46 -12.49 9.88 -0.18
N ASN A 47 -13.66 9.51 -0.68
CA ASN A 47 -14.39 8.33 -0.21
C ASN A 47 -13.64 7.04 -0.52
N ASN A 48 -12.99 6.92 -1.67
CA ASN A 48 -12.14 5.76 -2.00
C ASN A 48 -10.98 5.62 -1.00
N VAL A 49 -10.32 6.72 -0.63
CA VAL A 49 -9.27 6.72 0.41
C VAL A 49 -9.81 6.27 1.77
N LEU A 50 -10.94 6.82 2.19
CA LEU A 50 -11.55 6.51 3.48
C LEU A 50 -12.06 5.07 3.56
N GLU A 51 -12.67 4.57 2.50
CA GLU A 51 -13.17 3.19 2.43
C GLU A 51 -12.02 2.19 2.36
N SER A 52 -10.98 2.49 1.58
CA SER A 52 -9.77 1.68 1.55
C SER A 52 -9.12 1.57 2.94
N ASP A 53 -9.01 2.68 3.69
CA ASP A 53 -8.52 2.65 5.08
C ASP A 53 -9.42 1.81 5.99
N HIS A 54 -10.73 1.98 5.88
CA HIS A 54 -11.71 1.25 6.68
C HIS A 54 -11.61 -0.27 6.47
N LEU A 55 -11.48 -0.72 5.22
CA LEU A 55 -11.32 -2.13 4.86
C LEU A 55 -10.00 -2.69 5.39
N ILE A 56 -8.88 -2.00 5.15
CA ILE A 56 -7.54 -2.44 5.61
C ILE A 56 -7.51 -2.55 7.14
N LYS A 57 -8.06 -1.54 7.85
CA LYS A 57 -8.18 -1.54 9.30
C LYS A 57 -9.00 -2.73 9.83
N SER A 58 -9.99 -3.15 9.05
CA SER A 58 -10.84 -4.32 9.33
C SER A 58 -10.19 -5.64 8.87
N LYS A 59 -8.92 -5.62 8.44
CA LYS A 59 -8.17 -6.77 7.89
C LYS A 59 -8.80 -7.38 6.63
N LEU A 60 -9.53 -6.55 5.88
CA LEU A 60 -10.09 -6.89 4.57
C LEU A 60 -9.27 -6.20 3.48
N LEU A 61 -9.19 -6.84 2.32
CA LEU A 61 -8.55 -6.21 1.17
C LEU A 61 -9.46 -5.13 0.57
N PRO A 62 -8.91 -3.95 0.25
CA PRO A 62 -9.67 -2.87 -0.36
C PRO A 62 -9.98 -3.14 -1.84
N GLN A 63 -10.80 -2.28 -2.43
CA GLN A 63 -10.99 -2.25 -3.89
C GLN A 63 -9.79 -1.60 -4.60
N GLU A 64 -9.77 -1.64 -5.93
CA GLU A 64 -8.84 -0.79 -6.70
C GLU A 64 -9.16 0.67 -6.48
N LEU A 65 -8.11 1.50 -6.48
CA LEU A 65 -8.27 2.94 -6.33
C LEU A 65 -8.33 3.59 -7.71
N PRO A 66 -9.15 4.65 -7.87
CA PRO A 66 -8.95 5.55 -8.99
C PRO A 66 -7.59 6.24 -8.88
N GLU A 67 -7.15 6.87 -9.95
CA GLU A 67 -6.01 7.76 -9.88
C GLU A 67 -6.32 8.87 -8.87
N LEU A 68 -5.53 8.96 -7.80
CA LEU A 68 -5.78 9.89 -6.69
C LEU A 68 -5.30 11.31 -7.02
N LEU A 69 -5.83 11.84 -8.13
CA LEU A 69 -5.55 13.16 -8.67
C LEU A 69 -6.84 13.97 -8.72
N LEU A 70 -6.78 15.23 -8.29
CA LEU A 70 -7.91 16.12 -8.48
C LEU A 70 -8.14 16.38 -9.97
N PRO A 71 -9.41 16.52 -10.42
CA PRO A 71 -9.71 16.92 -11.79
C PRO A 71 -9.08 18.29 -12.12
N ASP A 72 -8.52 18.43 -13.33
CA ASP A 72 -7.87 19.69 -13.76
C ASP A 72 -8.83 20.89 -13.75
N ASN A 73 -10.13 20.64 -13.98
CA ASN A 73 -11.19 21.66 -13.96
C ASN A 73 -11.81 21.90 -12.57
N SER A 74 -11.17 21.44 -11.48
CA SER A 74 -11.74 21.56 -10.13
C SER A 74 -12.05 23.01 -9.73
N GLN A 75 -11.19 23.97 -10.09
CA GLN A 75 -11.43 25.39 -9.80
C GLN A 75 -12.62 25.95 -10.60
N ASP A 76 -12.75 25.58 -11.88
CA ASP A 76 -13.86 26.02 -12.72
C ASP A 76 -15.20 25.49 -12.21
N LEU A 77 -15.23 24.24 -11.73
CA LEU A 77 -16.42 23.65 -11.12
C LEU A 77 -16.83 24.38 -9.83
N ILE A 78 -15.85 24.74 -8.99
CA ILE A 78 -16.09 25.56 -7.80
C ILE A 78 -16.63 26.94 -8.19
N PHE A 79 -16.01 27.60 -9.16
CA PHE A 79 -16.41 28.93 -9.61
C PHE A 79 -17.85 28.91 -10.13
N LYS A 80 -18.17 27.94 -10.99
CA LYS A 80 -19.51 27.76 -11.54
C LYS A 80 -20.55 27.50 -10.46
N LYS A 81 -20.22 26.67 -9.46
CA LYS A 81 -21.13 26.35 -8.35
C LYS A 81 -21.42 27.56 -7.48
N ILE A 82 -20.39 28.34 -7.13
CA ILE A 82 -20.55 29.55 -6.31
C ILE A 82 -21.40 30.59 -7.03
N ASN A 83 -21.16 30.84 -8.33
CA ASN A 83 -21.95 31.79 -9.11
C ASN A 83 -23.40 31.33 -9.38
N GLN A 84 -23.76 30.09 -9.06
CA GLN A 84 -25.15 29.62 -9.10
C GLN A 84 -25.90 29.86 -7.78
N GLU A 85 -25.17 30.02 -6.68
CA GLU A 85 -25.73 30.13 -5.32
C GLU A 85 -25.64 31.54 -4.75
N PHE A 86 -24.66 32.32 -5.18
CA PHE A 86 -24.36 33.65 -4.68
C PHE A 86 -24.35 34.67 -5.81
N ASP A 87 -24.85 35.87 -5.51
CA ASP A 87 -24.76 37.00 -6.43
C ASP A 87 -23.31 37.51 -6.53
N GLN A 88 -23.00 38.18 -7.64
CA GLN A 88 -21.68 38.76 -7.84
C GLN A 88 -21.37 39.80 -6.74
N GLY A 89 -20.25 39.59 -6.04
CA GLY A 89 -19.81 40.46 -4.95
C GLY A 89 -20.42 40.14 -3.58
N ASP A 90 -21.13 39.01 -3.44
CA ASP A 90 -21.58 38.51 -2.14
C ASP A 90 -20.36 38.06 -1.29
N PRO A 91 -20.12 38.67 -0.10
CA PRO A 91 -18.99 38.32 0.75
C PRO A 91 -18.99 36.85 1.21
N ALA A 92 -20.15 36.20 1.32
CA ALA A 92 -20.24 34.79 1.69
C ALA A 92 -19.76 33.88 0.56
N GLY A 93 -20.10 34.23 -0.70
CA GLY A 93 -19.60 33.55 -1.90
C GLY A 93 -18.08 33.68 -2.02
N ASP A 94 -17.55 34.89 -1.81
CA ASP A 94 -16.10 35.16 -1.82
C ASP A 94 -15.37 34.38 -0.71
N GLN A 95 -15.94 34.31 0.49
CA GLN A 95 -15.37 33.54 1.59
C GLN A 95 -15.32 32.04 1.26
N LEU A 96 -16.39 31.48 0.69
CA LEU A 96 -16.45 30.07 0.30
C LEU A 96 -15.46 29.76 -0.83
N TRP A 97 -15.35 30.65 -1.82
CA TRP A 97 -14.37 30.55 -2.90
C TRP A 97 -12.95 30.44 -2.35
N ASN A 98 -12.56 31.38 -1.48
CA ASN A 98 -11.23 31.40 -0.87
C ASN A 98 -10.99 30.13 -0.04
N GLN A 99 -11.98 29.69 0.75
CA GLN A 99 -11.84 28.49 1.56
C GLN A 99 -11.59 27.21 0.73
N LEU A 100 -12.35 27.03 -0.36
CA LEU A 100 -12.24 25.86 -1.22
C LEU A 100 -10.93 25.89 -2.04
N THR A 101 -10.61 27.03 -2.65
CA THR A 101 -9.41 27.17 -3.48
C THR A 101 -8.11 27.07 -2.66
N ASP A 102 -8.08 27.61 -1.44
CA ASP A 102 -6.95 27.43 -0.51
C ASP A 102 -6.79 25.98 -0.01
N ALA A 103 -7.86 25.20 -0.05
CA ALA A 103 -7.86 23.81 0.35
C ALA A 103 -7.42 22.86 -0.78
N LEU A 104 -7.68 23.20 -2.04
CA LEU A 104 -7.39 22.34 -3.20
C LEU A 104 -5.93 21.83 -3.23
N PRO A 105 -4.88 22.67 -3.16
CA PRO A 105 -3.50 22.17 -3.22
C PRO A 105 -3.15 21.27 -2.03
N LYS A 106 -3.77 21.51 -0.86
CA LYS A 106 -3.55 20.72 0.35
C LYS A 106 -4.23 19.36 0.23
N LEU A 107 -5.42 19.32 -0.36
CA LEU A 107 -6.15 18.09 -0.65
C LEU A 107 -5.42 17.27 -1.73
N ASP A 108 -4.99 17.87 -2.84
CA ASP A 108 -4.22 17.17 -3.88
C ASP A 108 -2.99 16.49 -3.28
N LYS A 109 -2.21 17.23 -2.48
CA LYS A 109 -1.08 16.66 -1.75
C LYS A 109 -1.50 15.51 -0.83
N ALA A 110 -2.62 15.65 -0.10
CA ALA A 110 -3.09 14.60 0.81
C ALA A 110 -3.52 13.33 0.07
N LEU A 111 -4.19 13.45 -1.08
CA LEU A 111 -4.56 12.33 -1.96
C LEU A 111 -3.30 11.59 -2.44
N ARG A 112 -2.32 12.33 -2.98
CA ARG A 112 -1.05 11.76 -3.44
C ARG A 112 -0.20 11.16 -2.31
N SER A 113 -0.40 11.59 -1.06
CA SER A 113 0.31 11.07 0.11
C SER A 113 -0.34 9.82 0.72
N TYR A 114 -1.37 9.24 0.09
CA TYR A 114 -2.05 8.07 0.66
C TYR A 114 -1.12 6.86 0.80
N ARG A 115 -0.23 6.62 -0.18
CA ARG A 115 0.77 5.55 -0.10
C ARG A 115 1.67 5.68 1.13
N ASP A 116 2.19 6.87 1.38
CA ASP A 116 2.98 7.20 2.56
C ASP A 116 2.26 6.87 3.87
N TYR A 117 0.94 7.12 3.90
CA TYR A 117 0.10 6.78 5.05
C TYR A 117 0.00 5.27 5.24
N LEU A 118 -0.25 4.50 4.17
CA LEU A 118 -0.34 3.04 4.22
C LEU A 118 0.97 2.38 4.71
N GLU A 119 2.12 2.87 4.23
CA GLU A 119 3.42 2.40 4.67
C GLU A 119 3.65 2.67 6.17
N LYS A 120 3.39 3.91 6.61
CA LYS A 120 3.63 4.34 8.00
C LYS A 120 2.64 3.78 9.00
N GLN A 121 1.40 3.52 8.58
CA GLN A 121 0.33 3.04 9.44
C GLN A 121 0.25 1.52 9.47
N TYR A 122 0.38 0.88 8.32
CA TYR A 122 0.05 -0.54 8.13
C TYR A 122 1.24 -1.38 7.65
N GLY A 123 2.41 -0.78 7.41
CA GLY A 123 3.56 -1.49 6.81
C GLY A 123 3.21 -2.08 5.46
N MET A 124 2.30 -1.43 4.73
CA MET A 124 1.78 -1.88 3.44
C MET A 124 2.51 -1.13 2.33
N TRP A 125 3.53 -1.77 1.76
CA TRP A 125 4.40 -1.14 0.76
C TRP A 125 3.86 -1.22 -0.67
N ALA A 126 3.15 -2.31 -0.97
CA ALA A 126 2.39 -2.49 -2.20
C ALA A 126 0.90 -2.35 -1.86
N TYR A 127 0.15 -1.62 -2.69
CA TYR A 127 -1.30 -1.56 -2.57
C TYR A 127 -1.90 -2.87 -3.08
N ILE A 128 -2.39 -3.72 -2.17
CA ILE A 128 -2.93 -5.04 -2.49
C ILE A 128 -4.45 -4.94 -2.48
N SER A 129 -5.06 -4.90 -3.66
CA SER A 129 -6.51 -4.86 -3.82
C SER A 129 -7.11 -6.28 -3.95
N GLY A 130 -8.39 -6.41 -3.59
CA GLY A 130 -9.17 -7.63 -3.81
C GLY A 130 -9.20 -8.06 -5.28
N PRO A 131 -9.49 -7.16 -6.25
CA PRO A 131 -9.42 -7.47 -7.67
C PRO A 131 -8.05 -7.99 -8.15
N PHE A 132 -6.95 -7.38 -7.67
CA PHE A 132 -5.60 -7.86 -7.95
C PHE A 132 -5.39 -9.30 -7.45
N ILE A 133 -5.79 -9.57 -6.21
CA ILE A 133 -5.66 -10.92 -5.62
C ILE A 133 -6.53 -11.95 -6.35
N LYS A 134 -7.73 -11.59 -6.79
CA LYS A 134 -8.57 -12.48 -7.62
C LYS A 134 -7.87 -12.83 -8.93
N SER A 135 -7.26 -11.84 -9.60
CA SER A 135 -6.51 -12.05 -10.84
C SER A 135 -5.28 -12.95 -10.61
N LEU A 136 -4.58 -12.72 -9.50
CA LEU A 136 -3.43 -13.53 -9.10
C LEU A 136 -3.83 -14.98 -8.78
N ALA A 137 -4.93 -15.19 -8.04
CA ALA A 137 -5.47 -16.51 -7.74
C ALA A 137 -5.87 -17.26 -9.02
N ALA A 138 -6.53 -16.58 -9.96
CA ALA A 138 -6.89 -17.18 -11.25
C ALA A 138 -5.66 -17.63 -12.06
N TYR A 139 -4.54 -16.89 -11.98
CA TYR A 139 -3.29 -17.26 -12.62
C TYR A 139 -2.62 -18.48 -11.94
N ILE A 140 -2.67 -18.55 -10.61
CA ILE A 140 -2.08 -19.62 -9.81
C ILE A 140 -2.88 -20.93 -9.92
N GLY A 141 -4.22 -20.82 -10.02
CA GLY A 141 -5.13 -21.96 -9.92
C GLY A 141 -5.05 -22.62 -8.54
N ASP A 142 -5.18 -23.95 -8.50
CA ASP A 142 -5.19 -24.71 -7.25
C ASP A 142 -3.79 -25.09 -6.73
N SER A 143 -2.73 -24.58 -7.37
CA SER A 143 -1.36 -24.94 -7.00
C SER A 143 -0.93 -24.27 -5.70
N PRO A 144 -0.35 -25.01 -4.72
CA PRO A 144 0.16 -24.40 -3.51
C PRO A 144 1.29 -23.40 -3.79
N VAL A 145 1.35 -22.37 -2.94
CA VAL A 145 2.24 -21.21 -3.13
C VAL A 145 3.08 -20.95 -1.89
N LEU A 146 4.35 -20.62 -2.10
CA LEU A 146 5.21 -20.02 -1.10
C LEU A 146 5.22 -18.49 -1.32
N GLU A 147 4.92 -17.71 -0.29
CA GLU A 147 5.19 -16.26 -0.32
C GLU A 147 6.43 -16.00 0.54
N VAL A 148 7.49 -15.46 -0.07
CA VAL A 148 8.69 -15.00 0.62
C VAL A 148 8.65 -13.49 0.79
N MET A 149 9.24 -12.98 1.88
CA MET A 149 9.21 -11.55 2.23
C MET A 149 7.76 -11.05 2.37
N ALA A 150 6.90 -11.84 3.02
CA ALA A 150 5.47 -11.59 3.09
C ALA A 150 5.09 -10.33 3.89
N GLY A 151 6.02 -9.77 4.69
CA GLY A 151 5.80 -8.58 5.52
C GLY A 151 4.66 -8.78 6.53
N ASN A 152 3.53 -8.12 6.32
CA ASN A 152 2.31 -8.29 7.13
C ASN A 152 1.32 -9.33 6.54
N GLY A 153 1.61 -9.90 5.36
CA GLY A 153 0.89 -11.04 4.81
C GLY A 153 -0.42 -10.72 4.09
N TYR A 154 -0.54 -9.53 3.48
CA TYR A 154 -1.76 -9.11 2.77
C TYR A 154 -2.09 -10.00 1.56
N ILE A 155 -1.08 -10.39 0.76
CA ILE A 155 -1.27 -11.29 -0.38
C ILE A 155 -1.69 -12.67 0.12
N SER A 156 -0.94 -13.28 1.04
CA SER A 156 -1.30 -14.56 1.65
C SER A 156 -2.69 -14.56 2.28
N LYS A 157 -3.07 -13.49 2.99
CA LYS A 157 -4.42 -13.37 3.56
C LYS A 157 -5.49 -13.44 2.47
N GLY A 158 -5.33 -12.64 1.41
CA GLY A 158 -6.27 -12.60 0.30
C GLY A 158 -6.39 -13.93 -0.45
N LEU A 159 -5.26 -14.58 -0.74
CA LEU A 159 -5.26 -15.89 -1.41
C LEU A 159 -5.89 -16.98 -0.53
N ARG A 160 -5.62 -16.97 0.78
CA ARG A 160 -6.25 -17.89 1.75
C ARG A 160 -7.76 -17.67 1.86
N ASP A 161 -8.22 -16.41 1.83
CA ASP A 161 -9.64 -16.09 1.84
C ASP A 161 -10.36 -16.61 0.58
N LEU A 162 -9.63 -16.80 -0.52
CA LEU A 162 -10.12 -17.45 -1.74
C LEU A 162 -9.95 -18.98 -1.75
N GLY A 163 -9.49 -19.57 -0.65
CA GLY A 163 -9.35 -21.03 -0.48
C GLY A 163 -8.02 -21.62 -0.97
N LEU A 164 -7.05 -20.79 -1.39
CA LEU A 164 -5.75 -21.30 -1.86
C LEU A 164 -4.84 -21.70 -0.68
N THR A 165 -4.01 -22.71 -0.93
CA THR A 165 -2.97 -23.12 0.02
C THR A 165 -1.74 -22.23 -0.13
N VAL A 166 -1.44 -21.44 0.92
CA VAL A 166 -0.31 -20.50 0.92
C VAL A 166 0.55 -20.66 2.17
N TYR A 167 1.86 -20.67 1.97
CA TYR A 167 2.91 -20.68 2.99
C TYR A 167 3.60 -19.31 3.02
N PRO A 168 3.14 -18.33 3.82
CA PRO A 168 3.85 -17.07 4.01
C PRO A 168 5.05 -17.22 4.92
N THR A 169 6.16 -16.64 4.48
CA THR A 169 7.41 -16.56 5.22
C THR A 169 7.98 -15.15 5.17
N ASP A 170 8.56 -14.71 6.29
CA ASP A 170 9.29 -13.45 6.38
C ASP A 170 10.39 -13.57 7.43
N SER A 171 11.54 -12.91 7.24
CA SER A 171 12.62 -12.93 8.23
C SER A 171 12.25 -12.18 9.52
N LEU A 172 11.28 -11.26 9.43
CA LEU A 172 10.83 -10.32 10.45
C LEU A 172 11.92 -9.38 10.95
N GLU A 173 12.98 -9.16 10.15
CA GLU A 173 14.07 -8.24 10.48
C GLU A 173 13.58 -6.79 10.62
N TRP A 174 12.55 -6.41 9.87
CA TRP A 174 12.06 -5.03 9.80
C TRP A 174 11.07 -4.67 10.92
N VAL A 175 10.73 -5.63 11.79
CA VAL A 175 9.82 -5.39 12.91
C VAL A 175 10.35 -4.32 13.85
N THR A 176 11.67 -4.22 14.05
CA THR A 176 12.26 -3.18 14.92
C THR A 176 12.36 -1.82 14.22
N GLU A 177 12.36 -1.78 12.89
CA GLU A 177 12.61 -0.58 12.08
C GLU A 177 11.32 0.16 11.70
N ASN A 178 10.26 -0.56 11.33
CA ASN A 178 9.03 0.04 10.80
C ASN A 178 7.78 -0.81 11.14
N GLN A 179 6.66 -0.62 10.42
CA GLN A 179 5.39 -1.32 10.68
C GLN A 179 5.30 -2.72 10.03
N THR A 180 6.29 -3.12 9.23
CA THR A 180 6.37 -4.43 8.60
C THR A 180 6.56 -5.51 9.65
N GLY A 181 5.75 -6.58 9.58
CA GLY A 181 5.72 -7.68 10.53
C GLY A 181 5.06 -7.36 11.88
N LYS A 182 4.66 -6.10 12.15
CA LYS A 182 3.96 -5.71 13.39
C LYS A 182 2.45 -5.96 13.35
N HIS A 183 1.87 -5.93 12.16
CA HIS A 183 0.42 -5.97 11.94
C HIS A 183 0.04 -7.15 11.05
N GLN A 184 0.55 -8.34 11.40
CA GLN A 184 0.28 -9.53 10.61
C GLN A 184 -1.23 -9.78 10.51
N VAL A 185 -1.74 -9.81 9.28
CA VAL A 185 -3.16 -10.06 8.99
C VAL A 185 -3.45 -11.55 8.77
N THR A 186 -2.39 -12.36 8.72
CA THR A 186 -2.45 -13.82 8.66
C THR A 186 -1.22 -14.39 9.37
N GLN A 187 -1.21 -15.68 9.72
CA GLN A 187 -0.04 -16.30 10.33
C GLN A 187 1.11 -16.36 9.33
N ILE A 188 2.27 -15.82 9.71
CA ILE A 188 3.52 -15.81 8.94
C ILE A 188 4.56 -16.63 9.69
N GLU A 189 5.23 -17.54 9.00
CA GLU A 189 6.37 -18.26 9.56
C GLU A 189 7.62 -17.36 9.53
N LYS A 190 8.31 -17.24 10.66
CA LYS A 190 9.60 -16.54 10.72
C LYS A 190 10.68 -17.39 10.06
N LEU A 191 10.98 -17.12 8.79
CA LEU A 191 11.94 -17.86 7.99
C LEU A 191 12.47 -16.96 6.86
N ASP A 192 13.78 -16.97 6.63
CA ASP A 192 14.37 -16.24 5.52
C ASP A 192 14.01 -16.89 4.17
N ALA A 193 14.06 -16.10 3.10
CA ALA A 193 13.54 -16.49 1.79
C ALA A 193 14.24 -17.73 1.20
N VAL A 194 15.56 -17.87 1.38
CA VAL A 194 16.32 -19.01 0.82
C VAL A 194 16.00 -20.28 1.61
N SER A 195 16.00 -20.19 2.95
CA SER A 195 15.59 -21.32 3.79
C SER A 195 14.14 -21.75 3.53
N ALA A 196 13.26 -20.79 3.27
CA ALA A 196 11.87 -21.05 2.91
C ALA A 196 11.74 -21.80 1.58
N ILE A 197 12.48 -21.39 0.55
CA ILE A 197 12.51 -22.10 -0.74
C ILE A 197 13.01 -23.52 -0.53
N ASN A 198 14.12 -23.71 0.18
CA ASN A 198 14.67 -25.05 0.45
C ASN A 198 13.67 -25.95 1.18
N LYS A 199 12.92 -25.40 2.14
CA LYS A 199 11.91 -26.13 2.94
C LYS A 199 10.66 -26.48 2.13
N TYR A 200 10.21 -25.58 1.26
CA TYR A 200 8.89 -25.68 0.62
C TYR A 200 8.94 -26.06 -0.86
N GLN A 201 10.10 -26.09 -1.51
CA GLN A 201 10.24 -26.40 -2.96
C GLN A 201 9.55 -27.70 -3.39
N SER A 202 9.45 -28.71 -2.50
CA SER A 202 8.76 -29.97 -2.77
C SER A 202 7.24 -29.92 -2.65
N LYS A 203 6.69 -28.82 -2.15
CA LYS A 203 5.26 -28.66 -1.82
C LYS A 203 4.56 -27.61 -2.67
N VAL A 204 5.30 -26.77 -3.37
CA VAL A 204 4.77 -25.60 -4.06
C VAL A 204 5.16 -25.59 -5.53
N LYS A 205 4.33 -24.93 -6.33
CA LYS A 205 4.64 -24.66 -7.75
C LYS A 205 5.07 -23.22 -7.98
N PHE A 206 4.54 -22.31 -7.18
CA PHE A 206 4.79 -20.88 -7.30
C PHE A 206 5.49 -20.35 -6.06
N VAL A 207 6.43 -19.45 -6.30
CA VAL A 207 7.04 -18.59 -5.28
C VAL A 207 6.66 -17.16 -5.59
N ILE A 208 5.97 -16.48 -4.69
CA ILE A 208 5.66 -15.06 -4.77
C ILE A 208 6.73 -14.29 -4.01
N MET A 209 7.30 -13.27 -4.64
CA MET A 209 8.13 -12.26 -4.01
C MET A 209 7.55 -10.88 -4.37
N SER A 210 7.09 -10.16 -3.36
CA SER A 210 6.45 -8.85 -3.53
C SER A 210 7.29 -7.76 -2.88
N TRP A 211 7.54 -6.68 -3.64
CA TRP A 211 8.13 -5.45 -3.11
C TRP A 211 9.46 -5.64 -2.37
N ALA A 212 10.32 -6.53 -2.89
CA ALA A 212 11.65 -6.74 -2.32
C ALA A 212 12.46 -5.43 -2.38
N PRO A 213 13.28 -5.11 -1.37
CA PRO A 213 14.09 -3.89 -1.35
C PRO A 213 15.08 -3.82 -2.52
N ASP A 214 15.31 -2.62 -3.06
CA ASP A 214 16.18 -2.37 -4.22
C ASP A 214 17.68 -2.31 -3.89
N LYS A 215 18.02 -2.07 -2.62
CA LYS A 215 19.41 -1.89 -2.15
C LYS A 215 20.06 -3.16 -1.61
N GLY A 216 19.34 -4.28 -1.57
CA GLY A 216 19.82 -5.56 -1.05
C GLY A 216 20.22 -6.55 -2.14
N THR A 217 20.60 -7.76 -1.70
CA THR A 217 20.90 -8.90 -2.58
C THR A 217 19.97 -10.10 -2.36
N ALA A 218 19.01 -9.96 -1.43
CA ALA A 218 18.11 -11.04 -1.03
C ALA A 218 17.21 -11.51 -2.19
N ASP A 219 16.82 -10.59 -3.07
CA ASP A 219 16.07 -10.87 -4.28
C ASP A 219 16.86 -11.70 -5.31
N VAL A 220 18.15 -11.41 -5.50
CA VAL A 220 19.06 -12.21 -6.32
C VAL A 220 19.23 -13.59 -5.69
N ALA A 221 19.39 -13.68 -4.36
CA ALA A 221 19.47 -14.96 -3.66
C ALA A 221 18.21 -15.81 -3.85
N VAL A 222 17.02 -15.20 -3.84
CA VAL A 222 15.75 -15.87 -4.19
C VAL A 222 15.78 -16.40 -5.62
N LEU A 223 16.19 -15.58 -6.60
CA LEU A 223 16.26 -16.00 -8.00
C LEU A 223 17.21 -17.19 -8.20
N GLU A 224 18.38 -17.15 -7.58
CA GLU A 224 19.36 -18.24 -7.68
C GLU A 224 18.88 -19.49 -6.94
N ALA A 225 18.20 -19.35 -5.79
CA ALA A 225 17.62 -20.49 -5.07
C ALA A 225 16.52 -21.19 -5.89
N ILE A 226 15.66 -20.42 -6.56
CA ILE A 226 14.63 -20.96 -7.47
C ILE A 226 15.25 -21.71 -8.65
N ARG A 227 16.32 -21.18 -9.24
CA ARG A 227 17.03 -21.83 -10.37
C ARG A 227 17.76 -23.11 -9.98
N LYS A 228 18.14 -23.24 -8.71
CA LYS A 228 18.82 -24.41 -8.15
C LYS A 228 17.86 -25.43 -7.55
N ALA A 229 16.57 -25.10 -7.43
CA ALA A 229 15.59 -26.00 -6.86
C ALA A 229 15.46 -27.27 -7.71
N ASP A 230 15.23 -28.40 -7.04
CA ASP A 230 15.08 -29.69 -7.73
C ASP A 230 13.79 -29.76 -8.56
N ASN A 231 12.83 -28.88 -8.27
CA ASN A 231 11.54 -28.79 -8.94
C ASN A 231 11.44 -27.54 -9.82
N ASP A 232 10.61 -27.62 -10.86
CA ASP A 232 10.28 -26.48 -11.74
C ASP A 232 9.40 -25.45 -11.02
N LEU A 233 10.05 -24.58 -10.22
CA LEU A 233 9.43 -23.49 -9.49
C LEU A 233 9.23 -22.26 -10.39
N LYS A 234 8.03 -21.68 -10.34
CA LYS A 234 7.71 -20.43 -11.02
C LYS A 234 7.77 -19.25 -10.06
N LEU A 235 8.71 -18.33 -10.32
CA LEU A 235 8.79 -17.06 -9.59
C LEU A 235 7.75 -16.06 -10.13
N ILE A 236 6.88 -15.58 -9.25
CA ILE A 236 5.99 -14.43 -9.48
C ILE A 236 6.59 -13.23 -8.75
N VAL A 237 6.95 -12.20 -9.49
CA VAL A 237 7.48 -10.94 -8.95
C VAL A 237 6.38 -9.89 -9.02
N ILE A 238 6.04 -9.32 -7.87
CA ILE A 238 5.15 -8.16 -7.79
C ILE A 238 6.04 -6.97 -7.46
N GLY A 239 6.22 -6.08 -8.42
CA GLY A 239 7.26 -5.05 -8.39
C GLY A 239 7.15 -4.07 -9.55
N GLU A 240 7.82 -2.94 -9.41
CA GLU A 240 8.13 -2.00 -10.47
C GLU A 240 9.47 -2.37 -11.11
N LYS A 241 9.45 -2.88 -12.35
CA LYS A 241 10.66 -3.15 -13.12
C LYS A 241 11.43 -1.84 -13.36
N ASN A 242 12.68 -1.79 -12.90
CA ASN A 242 13.52 -0.58 -12.90
C ASN A 242 12.97 0.60 -12.08
N GLY A 243 12.03 0.35 -11.14
CA GLY A 243 11.52 1.32 -10.19
C GLY A 243 12.15 1.15 -8.81
N ALA A 244 11.35 1.30 -7.76
CA ALA A 244 11.80 1.24 -6.37
C ALA A 244 11.81 -0.19 -5.76
N THR A 245 11.65 -1.23 -6.58
CA THR A 245 11.57 -2.63 -6.11
C THR A 245 12.56 -3.52 -6.83
N ASN A 246 13.14 -4.46 -6.08
CA ASN A 246 14.21 -5.35 -6.50
C ASN A 246 15.46 -4.60 -6.97
N SER A 247 16.61 -5.18 -6.71
CA SER A 247 17.90 -4.66 -7.13
C SER A 247 18.03 -4.64 -8.65
N LYS A 248 18.87 -3.71 -9.14
CA LYS A 248 19.28 -3.67 -10.55
C LYS A 248 19.86 -5.01 -11.01
N ALA A 249 20.62 -5.69 -10.13
CA ALA A 249 21.22 -6.98 -10.42
C ALA A 249 20.15 -8.06 -10.65
N PHE A 250 19.07 -8.07 -9.86
CA PHE A 250 17.95 -8.96 -10.09
C PHE A 250 17.31 -8.73 -11.45
N TRP A 251 16.97 -7.48 -11.80
CA TRP A 251 16.32 -7.16 -13.07
C TRP A 251 17.19 -7.47 -14.30
N GLN A 252 18.51 -7.39 -14.17
CA GLN A 252 19.45 -7.79 -15.23
C GLN A 252 19.51 -9.32 -15.41
N LYS A 253 19.36 -10.09 -14.32
CA LYS A 253 19.41 -11.56 -14.34
C LYS A 253 18.06 -12.19 -14.67
N ALA A 254 16.95 -11.55 -14.33
CA ALA A 254 15.61 -12.07 -14.53
C ALA A 254 15.23 -12.00 -16.02
N ILE A 255 15.10 -13.16 -16.67
CA ILE A 255 14.56 -13.26 -18.02
C ILE A 255 13.04 -13.29 -17.90
N SER A 256 12.38 -12.19 -18.27
CA SER A 256 10.92 -12.06 -18.13
C SER A 256 10.17 -12.58 -19.35
N SER A 257 9.29 -13.55 -19.20
CA SER A 257 8.11 -13.69 -20.05
C SER A 257 7.02 -12.77 -19.49
N SER A 258 6.96 -11.52 -19.96
CA SER A 258 6.01 -10.55 -19.40
C SER A 258 4.59 -10.84 -19.90
N ARG A 259 3.71 -11.34 -19.02
CA ARG A 259 2.27 -11.06 -19.11
C ARG A 259 1.97 -9.91 -18.16
N LYS A 260 1.47 -8.80 -18.69
CA LYS A 260 0.90 -7.73 -17.86
C LYS A 260 -0.39 -8.27 -17.24
N LEU A 261 -0.37 -8.54 -15.93
CA LEU A 261 -1.61 -8.57 -15.16
C LEU A 261 -2.18 -7.13 -15.12
N PRO A 262 -3.49 -6.95 -14.92
CA PRO A 262 -4.08 -5.62 -14.77
C PRO A 262 -3.28 -4.81 -13.75
N LYS A 263 -3.03 -3.53 -14.06
CA LYS A 263 -2.36 -2.64 -13.10
C LYS A 263 -3.34 -2.37 -11.96
N SER A 264 -2.88 -2.60 -10.72
CA SER A 264 -3.54 -2.18 -9.48
C SER A 264 -3.61 -0.67 -9.36
#